data_AF-A0A8R7PMV5-F1
#
_entry.id   AF-A0A8R7PMV5-F1
#
_cell.length_a   1.000
_cell.length_b   1.000
_cell.length_c   1.000
_cell.angle_alpha   90.00
_cell.angle_beta   90.00
_cell.angle_gamma   90.00
#
_symmetry.space_group_name_H-M   'P 1'
#
loop_
_entity.id
_entity.type
_entity.pdbx_description
1 polymer ?
#
loop_
_entity_poly.entity_id
_entity_poly.type
_entity_poly.pdbx_seq_one_letter_code
_entity_poly.pdbx_strand_id
1 'polypeptide(L)'
;MDLMANIIELNIEGVWSQQYIGDLQGRLPNLQRLRITKPIYKGKPSEDFGNSFVDKTSMKILDLSGNSDMQILPASISKASSLQLLVLDGCNGLESVGGLPSSLESFSFNGHGPASQWTQTVALPPEQFRPSTIEDFKMDIRVSEISLAGCTQLKNLFLCWLPNLVELDLSGIAIKIFDL
;
A
#
# COMPACT_ATOMS: atom_id res chain seq x y z
N MET A 1 23.45 17.22 6.62
CA MET A 1 23.15 15.95 5.89
C MET A 1 22.36 16.34 4.69
N ASP A 2 22.79 15.92 3.50
CA ASP A 2 22.16 16.28 2.24
C ASP A 2 20.70 15.81 2.23
N LEU A 3 19.79 16.74 2.45
CA LEU A 3 18.36 16.51 2.29
C LEU A 3 18.20 16.22 0.80
N MET A 4 17.95 14.96 0.42
CA MET A 4 17.57 14.57 -0.94
C MET A 4 16.19 15.16 -1.30
N ALA A 5 16.01 16.46 -1.11
CA ALA A 5 14.77 17.22 -1.21
C ALA A 5 14.29 17.36 -2.66
N ASN A 6 15.14 17.05 -3.63
CA ASN A 6 14.76 17.05 -5.04
C ASN A 6 14.12 15.72 -5.49
N ILE A 7 14.17 14.68 -4.64
CA ILE A 7 13.57 13.39 -4.97
C ILE A 7 12.04 13.47 -4.76
N ILE A 8 11.32 13.36 -5.88
CA ILE A 8 9.85 13.37 -5.94
C ILE A 8 9.31 11.94 -6.09
N GLU A 9 10.07 11.07 -6.75
CA GLU A 9 9.70 9.69 -7.03
C GLU A 9 10.87 8.77 -6.65
N LEU A 10 10.55 7.72 -5.90
CA LEU A 10 11.49 6.69 -5.49
C LEU A 10 10.88 5.33 -5.79
N ASN A 11 11.57 4.54 -6.60
CA ASN A 11 11.18 3.17 -6.89
C ASN A 11 12.27 2.21 -6.40
N ILE A 12 11.88 1.30 -5.51
CA ILE A 12 12.74 0.28 -4.94
C ILE A 12 12.13 -1.10 -5.27
N GLU A 13 12.92 -1.96 -5.91
CA GLU A 13 12.57 -3.34 -6.20
C GLU A 13 13.68 -4.26 -5.68
N GLY A 14 13.32 -5.38 -5.04
CA GLY A 14 14.31 -6.39 -4.64
C GLY A 14 15.03 -6.13 -3.32
N VAL A 15 14.66 -5.09 -2.56
CA VAL A 15 15.40 -4.61 -1.37
C VAL A 15 14.53 -4.65 -0.09
N TRP A 16 15.15 -4.68 1.09
CA TRP A 16 14.61 -4.74 2.47
C TRP A 16 13.44 -3.77 2.78
N SER A 17 12.24 -4.04 2.30
CA SER A 17 11.14 -3.07 2.33
C SER A 17 10.82 -2.48 3.70
N GLN A 18 10.78 -3.29 4.77
CA GLN A 18 10.43 -2.79 6.10
C GLN A 18 11.52 -1.94 6.77
N GLN A 19 12.81 -2.29 6.60
CA GLN A 19 13.91 -1.47 7.13
C GLN A 19 13.96 -0.11 6.44
N TYR A 20 13.81 -0.09 5.11
CA TYR A 20 13.82 1.16 4.36
C TYR A 20 12.60 2.03 4.67
N ILE A 21 11.42 1.45 4.83
CA ILE A 21 10.23 2.19 5.29
C ILE A 21 10.54 2.83 6.64
N GLY A 22 11.08 2.08 7.61
CA GLY A 22 11.55 2.62 8.90
C GLY A 22 12.49 3.82 8.75
N ASP A 23 13.44 3.75 7.83
CA ASP A 23 14.46 4.79 7.60
C ASP A 23 13.96 6.01 6.81
N LEU A 24 12.70 6.04 6.37
CA LEU A 24 12.15 7.18 5.62
C LEU A 24 11.96 8.41 6.50
N GLN A 25 11.77 8.25 7.82
CA GLN A 25 11.49 9.37 8.70
C GLN A 25 12.64 10.40 8.68
N GLY A 26 12.32 11.68 8.45
CA GLY A 26 13.28 12.77 8.34
C GLY A 26 14.02 12.84 7.00
N ARG A 27 13.72 11.95 6.04
CA ARG A 27 14.33 11.90 4.71
C ARG A 27 13.28 12.12 3.62
N LEU A 28 13.72 12.57 2.44
CA LEU A 28 12.87 12.70 1.25
C LEU A 28 11.59 13.51 1.51
N PRO A 29 11.68 14.74 2.04
CA PRO A 29 10.51 15.51 2.50
C PRO A 29 9.52 15.86 1.37
N ASN A 30 9.99 15.89 0.12
CA ASN A 30 9.19 16.23 -1.06
C ASN A 30 8.74 15.00 -1.86
N LEU A 31 8.89 13.80 -1.30
CA LEU A 31 8.51 12.57 -1.98
C LEU A 31 7.00 12.55 -2.23
N GLN A 32 6.61 12.39 -3.49
CA GLN A 32 5.22 12.30 -3.93
C GLN A 32 4.85 10.87 -4.34
N ARG A 33 5.81 10.06 -4.77
CA ARG A 33 5.56 8.69 -5.25
C ARG A 33 6.61 7.73 -4.71
N LEU A 34 6.16 6.66 -4.06
CA LEU A 34 7.03 5.67 -3.43
C LEU A 34 6.62 4.25 -3.82
N ARG A 35 7.48 3.54 -4.55
CA ARG A 35 7.36 2.09 -4.80
C ARG A 35 8.33 1.36 -3.92
N ILE A 36 7.86 0.34 -3.23
CA ILE A 36 8.74 -0.64 -2.60
C ILE A 36 8.15 -2.02 -2.86
N THR A 37 8.78 -2.81 -3.74
CA THR A 37 8.27 -4.13 -4.15
C THR A 37 9.29 -5.26 -4.03
N LYS A 38 8.77 -6.49 -3.94
CA LYS A 38 9.53 -7.75 -3.99
C LYS A 38 10.74 -7.79 -3.03
N PRO A 39 10.56 -7.63 -1.71
CA PRO A 39 11.68 -7.74 -0.79
C PRO A 39 12.28 -9.15 -0.83
N ILE A 40 13.60 -9.23 -1.00
CA ILE A 40 14.35 -10.46 -0.84
C ILE A 40 14.75 -10.50 0.63
N TYR A 41 14.03 -11.25 1.50
CA TYR A 41 14.46 -11.80 2.82
C TYR A 41 13.43 -11.67 3.97
N LYS A 42 13.44 -12.66 4.88
CA LYS A 42 12.62 -12.80 6.10
C LYS A 42 13.31 -12.17 7.33
N GLY A 43 13.00 -10.92 7.65
CA GLY A 43 13.49 -10.23 8.86
C GLY A 43 12.36 -9.66 9.71
N LYS A 44 12.62 -9.35 10.99
CA LYS A 44 11.65 -8.63 11.84
C LYS A 44 11.59 -7.14 11.43
N PRO A 45 10.43 -6.48 11.54
CA PRO A 45 10.30 -5.04 11.31
C PRO A 45 11.24 -4.26 12.23
N SER A 46 11.76 -3.13 11.75
CA SER A 46 12.52 -2.20 12.59
C SER A 46 11.61 -1.53 13.62
N GLU A 47 12.17 -1.11 14.76
CA GLU A 47 11.43 -0.42 15.82
C GLU A 47 10.73 0.87 15.32
N ASP A 48 11.27 1.50 14.27
CA ASP A 48 10.76 2.75 13.69
C ASP A 48 9.74 2.59 12.55
N PHE A 49 9.40 1.36 12.14
CA PHE A 49 8.43 1.10 11.05
C PHE A 49 7.07 1.79 11.27
N GLY A 50 6.68 2.03 12.52
CA GLY A 50 5.44 2.74 12.84
C GLY A 50 5.43 4.21 12.41
N ASN A 51 6.58 4.88 12.38
CA ASN A 51 6.72 6.34 12.22
C ASN A 51 7.18 6.79 10.82
N SER A 52 7.40 5.84 9.93
CA SER A 52 7.96 6.00 8.58
C SER A 52 7.32 7.08 7.70
N PHE A 53 6.03 7.37 7.89
CA PHE A 53 5.27 8.29 7.06
C PHE A 53 4.81 9.56 7.81
N VAL A 54 5.26 9.79 9.05
CA VAL A 54 4.86 10.96 9.87
C VAL A 54 5.12 12.29 9.15
N ASP A 55 6.20 12.39 8.39
CA ASP A 55 6.66 13.58 7.67
C ASP A 55 6.37 13.54 6.16
N LYS A 56 5.65 12.52 5.66
CA LYS A 56 5.37 12.33 4.22
C LYS A 56 4.06 12.99 3.79
N THR A 57 3.90 14.26 4.15
CA THR A 57 2.68 15.03 3.89
C THR A 57 2.42 15.31 2.42
N SER A 58 3.45 15.25 1.56
CA SER A 58 3.34 15.45 0.11
C SER A 58 3.14 14.15 -0.69
N MET A 59 3.22 12.99 -0.04
CA MET A 59 3.13 11.68 -0.70
C MET A 59 1.72 11.44 -1.25
N LYS A 60 1.60 11.19 -2.55
CA LYS A 60 0.34 10.96 -3.28
C LYS A 60 0.13 9.51 -3.67
N ILE A 61 1.21 8.80 -3.98
CA ILE A 61 1.17 7.41 -4.44
C ILE A 61 2.10 6.58 -3.56
N LEU A 62 1.54 5.57 -2.92
CA LEU A 62 2.28 4.56 -2.18
C LEU A 62 1.90 3.18 -2.74
N ASP A 63 2.88 2.48 -3.29
CA ASP A 63 2.67 1.11 -3.74
C ASP A 63 3.72 0.21 -3.08
N LEU A 64 3.18 -0.67 -2.23
CA LEU A 64 3.87 -1.66 -1.42
C LEU A 64 3.61 -3.06 -1.97
N SER A 65 3.32 -3.20 -3.26
CA SER A 65 2.91 -4.48 -3.82
C SER A 65 4.00 -5.56 -3.73
N GLY A 66 3.60 -6.82 -3.56
CA GLY A 66 4.50 -7.96 -3.45
C GLY A 66 5.29 -8.01 -2.13
N ASN A 67 4.96 -7.20 -1.12
CA ASN A 67 5.51 -7.34 0.23
C ASN A 67 4.82 -8.48 0.99
N SER A 68 5.02 -9.72 0.56
CA SER A 68 4.27 -10.89 1.05
C SER A 68 4.52 -11.23 2.53
N ASP A 69 5.64 -10.82 3.11
CA ASP A 69 5.97 -11.06 4.52
C ASP A 69 5.49 -9.91 5.45
N MET A 70 4.94 -8.82 4.89
CA MET A 70 4.48 -7.68 5.68
C MET A 70 3.19 -8.01 6.41
N GLN A 71 3.23 -8.04 7.74
CA GLN A 71 2.09 -8.41 8.59
C GLN A 71 1.18 -7.24 8.96
N ILE A 72 1.77 -6.04 9.06
CA ILE A 72 1.08 -4.80 9.44
C ILE A 72 1.50 -3.64 8.55
N LEU A 73 0.60 -2.68 8.37
CA LEU A 73 0.93 -1.39 7.76
C LEU A 73 1.57 -0.44 8.80
N PRO A 74 2.43 0.50 8.38
CA PRO A 74 2.90 1.59 9.25
C PRO A 74 1.72 2.39 9.80
N ALA A 75 1.59 2.51 11.12
CA ALA A 75 0.51 3.27 11.75
C ALA A 75 0.48 4.75 11.31
N SER A 76 1.65 5.31 10.99
CA SER A 76 1.81 6.67 10.45
C SER A 76 1.30 6.85 9.02
N ILE A 77 0.82 5.81 8.33
CA ILE A 77 0.18 5.98 7.01
C ILE A 77 -1.02 6.95 7.07
N SER A 78 -1.73 6.98 8.21
CA SER A 78 -2.77 7.96 8.54
C SER A 78 -2.31 9.43 8.46
N LYS A 79 -1.00 9.68 8.58
CA LYS A 79 -0.39 11.02 8.56
C LYS A 79 0.05 11.46 7.18
N ALA A 80 0.09 10.56 6.19
CA ALA A 80 0.33 10.92 4.79
C ALA A 80 -0.93 11.58 4.20
N SER A 81 -1.19 12.83 4.61
CA SER A 81 -2.45 13.55 4.37
C SER A 81 -2.75 13.91 2.92
N SER A 82 -1.78 13.71 2.01
CA SER A 82 -1.97 13.87 0.56
C SER A 82 -2.03 12.54 -0.17
N LEU A 83 -2.06 11.40 0.54
CA LEU A 83 -2.03 10.08 -0.08
C LEU A 83 -3.36 9.84 -0.80
N GLN A 84 -3.28 9.63 -2.12
CA GLN A 84 -4.44 9.47 -2.99
C GLN A 84 -4.55 8.03 -3.53
N LEU A 85 -3.42 7.33 -3.72
CA LEU A 85 -3.39 5.94 -4.19
C LEU A 85 -2.56 5.07 -3.24
N LEU A 86 -3.17 3.97 -2.78
CA LEU A 86 -2.50 2.90 -2.04
C LEU A 86 -2.67 1.56 -2.78
N VAL A 87 -1.56 0.89 -3.08
CA VAL A 87 -1.55 -0.45 -3.69
C VAL A 87 -0.86 -1.45 -2.76
N LEU A 88 -1.59 -2.50 -2.39
CA LEU A 88 -1.16 -3.60 -1.52
C LEU A 88 -1.24 -4.97 -2.22
N ASP A 89 -1.35 -4.98 -3.54
CA ASP A 89 -1.42 -6.19 -4.35
C ASP A 89 -0.27 -7.16 -4.02
N GLY A 90 -0.57 -8.42 -3.68
CA GLY A 90 0.41 -9.43 -3.29
C GLY A 90 1.01 -9.30 -1.89
N CYS A 91 0.46 -8.42 -1.03
CA CYS A 91 0.84 -8.33 0.39
C CYS A 91 0.19 -9.43 1.24
N ASN A 92 0.47 -10.69 0.92
CA ASN A 92 -0.28 -11.83 1.44
C ASN A 92 -0.16 -12.04 2.96
N GLY A 93 0.91 -11.57 3.58
CA GLY A 93 1.13 -11.68 5.01
C GLY A 93 0.34 -10.69 5.86
N LEU A 94 -0.27 -9.66 5.26
CA LEU A 94 -1.02 -8.64 6.00
C LEU A 94 -2.21 -9.29 6.69
N GLU A 95 -2.37 -9.04 7.98
CA GLU A 95 -3.50 -9.58 8.76
C GLU A 95 -4.69 -8.62 8.73
N SER A 96 -4.42 -7.32 8.79
CA SER A 96 -5.45 -6.29 8.72
C SER A 96 -4.97 -5.01 8.03
N VAL A 97 -5.92 -4.25 7.49
CA VAL A 97 -5.71 -2.93 6.88
C VAL A 97 -6.65 -1.94 7.54
N GLY A 98 -6.12 -0.81 8.01
CA GLY A 98 -6.89 0.25 8.64
C GLY A 98 -6.06 1.49 8.91
N GLY A 99 -6.69 2.53 9.47
CA GLY A 99 -6.00 3.78 9.80
C GLY A 99 -5.50 4.53 8.56
N LEU A 100 -6.26 4.48 7.46
CA LEU A 100 -5.91 5.15 6.22
C LEU A 100 -6.31 6.64 6.25
N PRO A 101 -5.61 7.52 5.51
CA PRO A 101 -5.94 8.95 5.47
C PRO A 101 -7.21 9.21 4.64
N SER A 102 -7.98 10.24 5.03
CA SER A 102 -9.23 10.60 4.34
C SER A 102 -9.04 11.14 2.90
N SER A 103 -7.80 11.42 2.52
CA SER A 103 -7.39 11.84 1.18
C SER A 103 -7.38 10.71 0.14
N LEU A 104 -7.51 9.45 0.58
CA LEU A 104 -7.39 8.29 -0.29
C LEU A 104 -8.51 8.28 -1.35
N GLU A 105 -8.13 8.26 -2.63
CA GLU A 105 -9.04 8.24 -3.78
C GLU A 105 -9.13 6.85 -4.44
N SER A 106 -8.04 6.07 -4.38
CA SER A 106 -7.90 4.78 -5.02
C SER A 106 -7.22 3.78 -4.06
N PHE A 107 -7.80 2.58 -3.92
CA PHE A 107 -7.23 1.49 -3.14
C PHE A 107 -7.23 0.18 -3.95
N SER A 108 -6.10 -0.54 -3.93
CA SER A 108 -5.95 -1.85 -4.58
C SER A 108 -5.40 -2.89 -3.61
N PHE A 109 -6.07 -4.04 -3.54
CA PHE A 109 -5.53 -5.24 -2.92
C PHE A 109 -5.91 -6.49 -3.72
N ASN A 110 -4.99 -6.91 -4.57
CA ASN A 110 -5.06 -8.15 -5.34
C ASN A 110 -4.22 -9.27 -4.71
N GLY A 111 -4.86 -10.33 -4.23
CA GLY A 111 -4.16 -11.51 -3.69
C GLY A 111 -3.43 -12.35 -4.73
N HIS A 112 -3.68 -12.17 -6.04
CA HIS A 112 -2.93 -12.87 -7.09
C HIS A 112 -1.50 -12.34 -7.26
N GLY A 113 -1.17 -11.18 -6.70
CA GLY A 113 0.17 -10.62 -6.74
C GLY A 113 0.24 -9.20 -7.32
N PRO A 114 1.43 -8.60 -7.33
CA PRO A 114 1.66 -7.24 -7.80
C PRO A 114 1.39 -7.09 -9.30
N ALA A 115 0.91 -5.91 -9.71
CA ALA A 115 0.86 -5.56 -11.13
C ALA A 115 2.29 -5.51 -11.72
N SER A 116 2.42 -6.00 -12.97
CA SER A 116 3.68 -6.05 -13.71
C SER A 116 4.29 -4.67 -13.99
N GLN A 117 3.48 -3.62 -13.99
CA GLN A 117 3.90 -2.24 -14.24
C GLN A 117 3.51 -1.30 -13.10
N TRP A 118 4.38 -0.34 -12.83
CA TRP A 118 4.14 0.78 -11.92
C TRP A 118 3.28 1.85 -12.57
N THR A 119 2.30 2.37 -11.82
CA THR A 119 1.51 3.53 -12.23
C THR A 119 2.13 4.80 -11.66
N GLN A 120 2.40 5.78 -12.54
CA GLN A 120 2.82 7.13 -12.12
C GLN A 120 1.61 8.07 -11.91
N THR A 121 0.41 7.52 -12.00
CA THR A 121 -0.86 8.25 -11.89
C THR A 121 -1.63 7.76 -10.67
N VAL A 122 -2.56 8.57 -10.19
CA VAL A 122 -3.46 8.20 -9.08
C VAL A 122 -4.49 7.12 -9.49
N ALA A 123 -4.50 6.72 -10.77
CA ALA A 123 -5.33 5.64 -11.25
C ALA A 123 -4.74 4.28 -10.86
N LEU A 124 -5.64 3.32 -10.59
CA LEU A 124 -5.28 1.94 -10.33
C LEU A 124 -4.53 1.33 -11.54
N PRO A 125 -3.63 0.34 -11.34
CA PRO A 125 -2.97 -0.35 -12.45
C PRO A 125 -4.01 -0.94 -13.43
N PRO A 126 -3.89 -0.75 -14.76
CA PRO A 126 -4.77 -1.36 -15.74
C PRO A 126 -4.91 -2.89 -15.60
N GLU A 127 -6.09 -3.45 -15.89
CA GLU A 127 -6.40 -4.88 -15.73
C GLU A 127 -5.40 -5.79 -16.45
N GLN A 128 -4.97 -5.42 -17.65
CA GLN A 128 -3.98 -6.17 -18.44
C GLN A 128 -2.60 -6.33 -17.76
N PHE A 129 -2.27 -5.47 -16.79
CA PHE A 129 -1.02 -5.56 -16.04
C PHE A 129 -1.17 -6.35 -14.74
N ARG A 130 -2.40 -6.69 -14.36
CA ARG A 130 -2.70 -7.43 -13.15
C ARG A 130 -2.55 -8.93 -13.40
N PRO A 131 -1.97 -9.67 -12.46
CA PRO A 131 -1.99 -11.11 -12.53
C PRO A 131 -3.43 -11.63 -12.42
N SER A 132 -3.80 -12.54 -13.32
CA SER A 132 -5.11 -13.17 -13.40
C SER A 132 -5.06 -14.70 -13.20
N THR A 133 -3.86 -15.26 -13.02
CA THR A 133 -3.64 -16.70 -12.84
C THR A 133 -2.71 -16.93 -11.65
N ILE A 134 -3.05 -17.91 -10.81
CA ILE A 134 -2.21 -18.33 -9.69
C ILE A 134 -1.02 -19.09 -10.30
N GLU A 135 0.17 -18.49 -10.33
CA GLU A 135 1.39 -19.25 -10.52
C GLU A 135 1.61 -20.09 -9.24
N ASP A 136 1.13 -21.33 -9.22
CA ASP A 136 1.48 -22.54 -8.43
C ASP A 136 2.05 -22.45 -6.99
N PHE A 137 1.97 -21.30 -6.33
CA PHE A 137 2.35 -21.15 -4.93
C PHE A 137 1.07 -21.22 -4.09
N LYS A 138 1.09 -22.12 -3.11
CA LYS A 138 0.17 -22.14 -1.97
C LYS A 138 0.29 -20.80 -1.23
N MET A 139 -0.38 -19.77 -1.73
CA MET A 139 -0.37 -18.43 -1.14
C MET A 139 -1.28 -18.42 0.07
N ASP A 140 -0.67 -18.29 1.24
CA ASP A 140 -1.36 -18.10 2.53
C ASP A 140 -1.71 -16.61 2.67
N ILE A 141 -2.86 -16.21 2.11
CA ILE A 141 -3.35 -14.83 2.17
C ILE A 141 -4.04 -14.63 3.51
N ARG A 142 -3.47 -13.80 4.37
CA ARG A 142 -3.88 -13.72 5.78
C ARG A 142 -4.91 -12.66 6.10
N VAL A 143 -5.13 -11.71 5.19
CA VAL A 143 -5.96 -10.55 5.49
C VAL A 143 -7.38 -10.98 5.81
N SER A 144 -7.83 -10.63 7.02
CA SER A 144 -9.18 -10.93 7.50
C SER A 144 -10.03 -9.67 7.65
N GLU A 145 -9.39 -8.49 7.79
CA GLU A 145 -10.08 -7.23 8.06
C GLU A 145 -9.51 -6.11 7.19
N ILE A 146 -10.39 -5.41 6.46
CA ILE A 146 -10.06 -4.19 5.73
C ILE A 146 -11.05 -3.10 6.16
N SER A 147 -10.56 -2.05 6.81
CA SER A 147 -11.34 -0.85 7.09
C SER A 147 -10.83 0.32 6.26
N LEU A 148 -11.70 0.82 5.38
CA LEU A 148 -11.56 2.05 4.63
C LEU A 148 -12.45 3.16 5.24
N ALA A 149 -12.83 3.00 6.51
CA ALA A 149 -13.71 3.94 7.19
C ALA A 149 -13.16 5.36 7.17
N GLY A 150 -14.03 6.33 6.83
CA GLY A 150 -13.65 7.74 6.76
C GLY A 150 -12.77 8.12 5.56
N CYS A 151 -12.51 7.20 4.62
CA CYS A 151 -11.93 7.53 3.31
C CYS A 151 -12.96 8.25 2.42
N THR A 152 -13.31 9.48 2.80
CA THR A 152 -14.41 10.25 2.18
C THR A 152 -14.17 10.60 0.72
N GLN A 153 -12.92 10.58 0.25
CA GLN A 153 -12.55 10.85 -1.15
C GLN A 153 -12.41 9.60 -2.00
N LEU A 154 -12.61 8.40 -1.43
CA LEU A 154 -12.44 7.14 -2.16
C LEU A 154 -13.42 7.09 -3.32
N LYS A 155 -12.93 6.73 -4.51
CA LYS A 155 -13.68 6.61 -5.76
C LYS A 155 -13.44 5.26 -6.45
N ASN A 156 -12.22 4.74 -6.34
CA ASN A 156 -11.82 3.50 -7.00
C ASN A 156 -11.42 2.48 -5.95
N LEU A 157 -12.11 1.35 -5.92
CA LEU A 157 -11.77 0.21 -5.07
C LEU A 157 -11.54 -1.01 -5.96
N PHE A 158 -10.40 -1.67 -5.76
CA PHE A 158 -10.18 -3.00 -6.32
C PHE A 158 -9.75 -3.97 -5.24
N LEU A 159 -10.56 -4.99 -5.03
CA LEU A 159 -10.28 -6.12 -4.16
C LEU A 159 -10.42 -7.38 -5.00
N CYS A 160 -9.39 -8.22 -5.01
CA CYS A 160 -9.41 -9.46 -5.77
C CYS A 160 -8.69 -10.55 -4.98
N TRP A 161 -9.25 -11.76 -5.01
CA TRP A 161 -8.63 -12.94 -4.40
C TRP A 161 -8.21 -12.77 -2.93
N LEU A 162 -9.16 -12.41 -2.06
CA LEU A 162 -8.95 -12.29 -0.62
C LEU A 162 -9.81 -13.33 0.14
N PRO A 163 -9.47 -14.63 0.07
CA PRO A 163 -10.35 -15.72 0.51
C PRO A 163 -10.63 -15.75 2.02
N ASN A 164 -9.77 -15.12 2.82
CA ASN A 164 -9.90 -15.06 4.27
C ASN A 164 -10.50 -13.73 4.78
N LEU A 165 -10.90 -12.82 3.88
CA LEU A 165 -11.49 -11.53 4.25
C LEU A 165 -12.87 -11.76 4.90
N VAL A 166 -12.99 -11.39 6.17
CA VAL A 166 -14.22 -11.51 6.97
C VAL A 166 -14.92 -10.16 7.10
N GLU A 167 -14.15 -9.08 7.26
CA GLU A 167 -14.68 -7.74 7.45
C GLU A 167 -14.19 -6.77 6.38
N LEU A 168 -15.14 -6.09 5.75
CA LEU A 168 -14.88 -4.96 4.86
C LEU A 168 -15.71 -3.76 5.33
N ASP A 169 -15.06 -2.88 6.09
CA ASP A 169 -15.68 -1.66 6.61
C ASP A 169 -15.49 -0.50 5.63
N LEU A 170 -16.61 -0.04 5.10
CA LEU A 170 -16.72 1.02 4.10
C LEU A 170 -17.51 2.22 4.67
N SER A 171 -17.61 2.32 5.99
CA SER A 171 -18.40 3.36 6.65
C SER A 171 -17.84 4.75 6.35
N GLY A 172 -18.74 5.70 6.04
CA GLY A 172 -18.33 7.08 5.78
C GLY A 172 -17.55 7.30 4.47
N ILE A 173 -17.52 6.34 3.54
CA ILE A 173 -17.10 6.63 2.17
C ILE A 173 -18.21 7.40 1.43
N ALA A 174 -17.85 8.25 0.46
CA ALA A 174 -18.81 9.04 -0.30
C ALA A 174 -19.45 8.28 -1.49
N ILE A 175 -19.01 7.06 -1.79
CA ILE A 175 -19.44 6.29 -2.96
C ILE A 175 -20.88 5.77 -2.77
N LYS A 176 -21.71 5.93 -3.81
CA LYS A 176 -23.11 5.48 -3.86
C LYS A 176 -23.35 4.15 -4.59
N ILE A 177 -22.35 3.56 -5.23
CA ILE A 177 -22.51 2.37 -6.07
C ILE A 177 -21.30 1.44 -5.88
N PHE A 178 -21.53 0.27 -5.31
CA PHE A 178 -20.65 -0.89 -5.44
C PHE A 178 -21.26 -1.78 -6.51
N ASP A 179 -20.59 -1.94 -7.65
CA ASP A 179 -20.71 -3.18 -8.42
C ASP A 179 -19.68 -4.13 -7.82
N LEU A 180 -20.13 -4.93 -6.85
CA LEU A 180 -19.39 -6.08 -6.30
C LEU A 180 -19.60 -7.31 -7.18
#